data_AF-A0A938I2T9-F1
#
_entry.id   AF-A0A938I2T9-F1
#
_cell.length_a   1.000
_cell.length_b   1.000
_cell.length_c   1.000
_cell.angle_alpha   90.00
_cell.angle_beta   90.00
_cell.angle_gamma   90.00
#
_symmetry.space_group_name_H-M   'P 1'
#
loop_
_entity.id
_entity.type
_entity.pdbx_description
1 polymer ?
#
loop_
_entity_poly.entity_id
_entity_poly.type
_entity_poly.pdbx_seq_one_letter_code
_entity_poly.pdbx_strand_id
1 'polypeptide(L)'
;MSRTELLAVLIGLFAVTIGGCSKPESKITVATQAKATATADEAVRHVLARLQRQELQALWEFLPPSYRGDVEKLVHELGEQLDDKTWEPFVRICRKARQVTSDLIAKSEKTADEADRDVTTRLRTVHQLLNELSESELSDPNRLRHLDGLRFLTGTGKRLITAISSGALGDVGLGQDAFSQFGEVKVDLLESPGDSAVLTVQWPGQEPTQHKFARVEDHWIPQSLAEAWPTAFPKIREQCLAWVDELRSNPEPWHAKLREVDLLLEELAATKSLAEARQVWQIGASRLAVEWFGAIPVESPMSQESPINSPPPAKPARVKKPDTEVLLPDEPQK
;
A
#
# COMPACT_ATOMS: atom_id res chain seq x y z
N MET A 1 1.83 -13.34 12.85
CA MET A 1 1.77 -12.03 12.19
C MET A 1 3.18 -11.62 11.84
N SER A 2 3.55 -11.56 10.56
CA SER A 2 4.90 -11.13 10.19
C SER A 2 5.02 -9.62 10.46
N ARG A 3 6.18 -9.15 10.89
CA ARG A 3 6.38 -7.76 11.35
C ARG A 3 6.16 -6.70 10.25
N THR A 4 6.00 -7.11 8.98
CA THR A 4 5.54 -6.29 7.85
C THR A 4 4.03 -6.07 7.83
N GLU A 5 3.25 -6.99 8.42
CA GLU A 5 1.81 -6.80 8.59
C GLU A 5 1.52 -5.63 9.51
N LEU A 6 2.40 -5.21 10.44
CA LEU A 6 2.11 -4.07 11.32
C LEU A 6 2.30 -2.70 10.65
N LEU A 7 3.35 -2.53 9.82
CA LEU A 7 3.51 -1.31 9.01
C LEU A 7 2.45 -1.28 7.89
N ALA A 8 2.11 -2.45 7.34
CA ALA A 8 0.95 -2.66 6.48
C ALA A 8 -0.38 -2.75 7.24
N VAL A 9 -0.43 -2.61 8.57
CA VAL A 9 -1.65 -2.50 9.39
C VAL A 9 -1.76 -1.08 9.94
N LEU A 10 -0.68 -0.30 10.02
CA LEU A 10 -0.75 1.16 10.20
C LEU A 10 -1.07 1.87 8.88
N ILE A 11 -0.49 1.39 7.77
CA ILE A 11 -0.86 1.80 6.40
C ILE A 11 -2.12 1.04 5.94
N GLY A 12 -2.28 -0.22 6.34
CA GLY A 12 -3.41 -1.04 5.92
C GLY A 12 -4.56 -1.20 6.90
N LEU A 13 -4.56 -0.57 8.10
CA LEU A 13 -5.83 -0.26 8.78
C LEU A 13 -6.74 0.53 7.83
N PHE A 14 -6.13 1.27 6.90
CA PHE A 14 -6.80 1.97 5.81
C PHE A 14 -6.94 1.17 4.50
N ALA A 15 -6.19 0.09 4.31
CA ALA A 15 -6.24 -0.76 3.09
C ALA A 15 -7.08 -2.05 3.26
N VAL A 16 -7.43 -2.44 4.49
CA VAL A 16 -8.28 -3.61 4.79
C VAL A 16 -9.73 -3.43 4.31
N THR A 17 -10.12 -2.23 3.84
CA THR A 17 -11.44 -1.98 3.24
C THR A 17 -11.55 -2.39 1.76
N ILE A 18 -10.46 -2.73 1.06
CA ILE A 18 -10.48 -2.95 -0.41
C ILE A 18 -10.17 -4.42 -0.81
N GLY A 19 -9.62 -5.25 0.09
CA GLY A 19 -9.17 -6.62 -0.25
C GLY A 19 -10.19 -7.75 -0.05
N GLY A 20 -11.47 -7.45 0.22
CA GLY A 20 -12.50 -8.46 0.55
C GLY A 20 -13.07 -9.19 -0.66
N CYS A 21 -12.25 -9.90 -1.45
CA CYS A 21 -12.73 -10.80 -2.51
C CYS A 21 -12.42 -12.26 -2.17
N SER A 22 -13.41 -12.95 -1.60
CA SER A 22 -13.48 -14.41 -1.61
C SER A 22 -14.87 -14.86 -2.07
N LYS A 23 -14.87 -15.45 -3.28
CA LYS A 23 -15.88 -16.28 -3.99
C LYS A 23 -17.34 -16.29 -3.48
N PRO A 24 -18.33 -15.98 -4.33
CA PRO A 24 -19.74 -16.11 -3.98
C PRO A 24 -20.27 -17.51 -4.29
N GLU A 25 -20.98 -18.11 -3.34
CA GLU A 25 -22.10 -19.01 -3.63
C GLU A 25 -23.28 -18.61 -2.73
N SER A 26 -24.39 -18.18 -3.33
CA SER A 26 -25.76 -18.64 -3.03
C SER A 26 -26.81 -17.62 -3.48
N LYS A 27 -27.80 -18.15 -4.21
CA LYS A 27 -29.06 -17.52 -4.66
C LYS A 27 -29.92 -17.07 -3.48
N ILE A 28 -30.74 -16.02 -3.64
CA ILE A 28 -32.21 -15.98 -3.40
C ILE A 28 -32.75 -14.52 -3.46
N THR A 29 -33.73 -14.37 -4.35
CA THR A 29 -34.98 -13.57 -4.43
C THR A 29 -35.31 -12.38 -3.49
N VAL A 30 -35.29 -11.17 -4.07
CA VAL A 30 -36.21 -9.99 -4.05
C VAL A 30 -37.33 -9.88 -2.99
N ALA A 31 -37.37 -8.76 -2.23
CA ALA A 31 -38.50 -7.81 -2.13
C ALA A 31 -38.24 -6.52 -1.28
N THR A 32 -38.36 -5.37 -1.95
CA THR A 32 -39.00 -4.07 -1.62
C THR A 32 -38.62 -3.20 -0.40
N GLN A 33 -37.88 -2.12 -0.74
CA GLN A 33 -37.86 -0.70 -0.31
C GLN A 33 -38.36 -0.22 1.07
N ALA A 34 -37.48 0.54 1.75
CA ALA A 34 -37.80 1.57 2.75
C ALA A 34 -36.99 2.87 2.54
N LYS A 35 -37.54 3.97 3.07
CA LYS A 35 -37.29 5.43 2.89
C LYS A 35 -35.84 5.94 3.03
N ALA A 36 -35.59 7.05 2.32
CA ALA A 36 -34.30 7.71 2.06
C ALA A 36 -33.50 8.23 3.28
N THR A 37 -32.66 7.35 3.84
CA THR A 37 -31.21 7.58 3.88
C THR A 37 -30.62 7.27 2.49
N ALA A 38 -29.47 7.83 2.09
CA ALA A 38 -28.85 7.53 0.79
C ALA A 38 -28.85 6.01 0.53
N THR A 39 -29.19 5.58 -0.68
CA THR A 39 -29.20 4.15 -1.02
C THR A 39 -27.78 3.59 -0.96
N ALA A 40 -27.63 2.27 -0.83
CA ALA A 40 -26.31 1.65 -0.72
C ALA A 40 -25.41 1.99 -1.92
N ASP A 41 -25.95 2.05 -3.13
CA ASP A 41 -25.21 2.44 -4.34
C ASP A 41 -24.80 3.92 -4.32
N GLU A 42 -25.67 4.83 -3.87
CA GLU A 42 -25.34 6.25 -3.70
C GLU A 42 -24.20 6.45 -2.70
N ALA A 43 -24.24 5.74 -1.56
CA ALA A 43 -23.20 5.80 -0.54
C ALA A 43 -21.84 5.33 -1.08
N VAL A 44 -21.81 4.20 -1.80
CA VAL A 44 -20.57 3.66 -2.39
C VAL A 44 -20.04 4.59 -3.49
N ARG A 45 -20.90 5.06 -4.42
CA ARG A 45 -20.49 5.99 -5.48
C ARG A 45 -19.94 7.29 -4.89
N HIS A 46 -20.53 7.79 -3.81
CA HIS A 46 -20.04 8.99 -3.12
C HIS A 46 -18.61 8.80 -2.57
N VAL A 47 -18.33 7.67 -1.94
CA VAL A 47 -16.97 7.35 -1.45
C VAL A 47 -15.98 7.22 -2.61
N LEU A 48 -16.33 6.48 -3.66
CA LEU A 48 -15.47 6.30 -4.84
C LEU A 48 -15.13 7.63 -5.50
N ALA A 49 -16.11 8.52 -5.69
CA ALA A 49 -15.90 9.83 -6.28
C ALA A 49 -14.97 10.72 -5.44
N ARG A 50 -14.98 10.57 -4.11
CA ARG A 50 -14.08 11.30 -3.21
C ARG A 50 -12.68 10.70 -3.18
N LEU A 51 -12.57 9.37 -3.21
CA LEU A 51 -11.28 8.70 -3.31
C LEU A 51 -10.58 9.00 -4.63
N GLN A 52 -11.32 9.13 -5.73
CA GLN A 52 -10.79 9.61 -7.00
C GLN A 52 -10.07 10.97 -6.87
N ARG A 53 -10.56 11.84 -5.98
CA ARG A 53 -9.97 13.15 -5.67
C ARG A 53 -8.95 13.12 -4.53
N GLN A 54 -8.51 11.92 -4.12
CA GLN A 54 -7.60 11.69 -2.99
C GLN A 54 -8.10 12.30 -1.66
N GLU A 55 -9.42 12.29 -1.46
CA GLU A 55 -10.05 12.72 -0.20
C GLU A 55 -10.19 11.52 0.75
N LEU A 56 -9.10 11.13 1.41
CA LEU A 56 -9.06 9.94 2.28
C LEU A 56 -10.07 9.96 3.43
N GLN A 57 -10.49 11.15 3.86
CA GLN A 57 -11.53 11.29 4.88
C GLN A 57 -12.85 10.62 4.49
N ALA A 58 -13.10 10.37 3.20
CA ALA A 58 -14.26 9.62 2.74
C ALA A 58 -14.28 8.18 3.27
N LEU A 59 -13.12 7.54 3.43
CA LEU A 59 -13.02 6.21 4.06
C LEU A 59 -13.38 6.27 5.54
N TRP A 60 -12.97 7.33 6.23
CA TRP A 60 -13.30 7.52 7.64
C TRP A 60 -14.79 7.75 7.84
N GLU A 61 -15.37 8.65 7.06
CA GLU A 61 -16.79 8.99 7.11
C GLU A 61 -17.70 7.85 6.63
N PHE A 62 -17.16 6.91 5.84
CA PHE A 62 -17.86 5.69 5.45
C PHE A 62 -18.05 4.72 6.62
N LEU A 63 -17.18 4.77 7.63
CA LEU A 63 -17.26 3.88 8.78
C LEU A 63 -18.35 4.33 9.78
N PRO A 64 -19.12 3.37 10.33
CA PRO A 64 -20.02 3.62 11.45
C PRO A 64 -19.33 4.32 12.63
N PRO A 65 -20.01 5.18 13.40
CA PRO A 65 -19.45 5.83 14.59
C PRO A 65 -18.77 4.87 15.58
N SER A 66 -19.35 3.69 15.83
CA SER A 66 -18.74 2.67 16.69
C SER A 66 -17.38 2.19 16.16
N TYR A 67 -17.27 1.96 14.86
CA TYR A 67 -16.06 1.45 14.21
C TYR A 67 -14.95 2.52 14.20
N ARG A 68 -15.33 3.79 14.02
CA ARG A 68 -14.41 4.91 14.18
C ARG A 68 -13.89 5.01 15.61
N GLY A 69 -14.78 4.89 16.59
CA GLY A 69 -14.42 4.91 18.01
C GLY A 69 -13.46 3.78 18.38
N ASP A 70 -13.68 2.58 17.84
CA ASP A 70 -12.78 1.43 17.98
C ASP A 70 -11.36 1.73 17.46
N VAL A 71 -11.26 2.30 16.25
CA VAL A 71 -9.97 2.67 15.64
C VAL A 71 -9.27 3.79 16.42
N GLU A 72 -9.99 4.86 16.78
CA GLU A 72 -9.44 5.96 17.58
C GLU A 72 -8.92 5.46 18.92
N LYS A 73 -9.70 4.63 19.62
CA LYS A 73 -9.30 4.04 20.88
C LYS A 73 -8.01 3.23 20.75
N LEU A 74 -7.89 2.39 19.71
CA LEU A 74 -6.66 1.65 19.47
C LEU A 74 -5.46 2.59 19.26
N VAL A 75 -5.62 3.66 18.46
CA VAL A 75 -4.52 4.62 18.23
C VAL A 75 -4.12 5.33 19.53
N HIS A 76 -5.10 5.72 20.35
CA HIS A 76 -4.82 6.36 21.65
C HIS A 76 -4.10 5.40 22.59
N GLU A 77 -4.55 4.15 22.69
CA GLU A 77 -3.92 3.11 23.51
C GLU A 77 -2.49 2.79 23.04
N LEU A 78 -2.25 2.77 21.73
CA LEU A 78 -0.90 2.67 21.18
C LEU A 78 -0.05 3.85 21.66
N GLY A 79 -0.54 5.08 21.54
CA GLY A 79 0.15 6.27 22.04
C GLY A 79 0.44 6.19 23.54
N GLU A 80 -0.48 5.66 24.35
CA GLU A 80 -0.32 5.51 25.81
C GLU A 80 0.79 4.52 26.16
N GLN A 81 0.88 3.41 25.43
CA GLN A 81 1.85 2.35 25.71
C GLN A 81 3.22 2.60 25.07
N LEU A 82 3.28 3.33 23.96
CA LEU A 82 4.53 3.77 23.37
C LEU A 82 5.21 4.81 24.28
N ASP A 83 6.46 4.54 24.64
CA ASP A 83 7.31 5.46 25.36
C ASP A 83 8.39 6.08 24.46
N ASP A 84 8.87 7.26 24.87
CA ASP A 84 9.89 8.00 24.12
C ASP A 84 11.18 7.21 23.97
N LYS A 85 11.53 6.37 24.96
CA LYS A 85 12.76 5.57 24.93
C LYS A 85 12.76 4.58 23.76
N THR A 86 11.58 4.06 23.40
CA THR A 86 11.41 3.06 22.35
C THR A 86 11.13 3.71 20.99
N TRP A 87 10.41 4.84 20.97
CA TRP A 87 9.98 5.49 19.72
C TRP A 87 10.96 6.54 19.19
N GLU A 88 11.56 7.36 20.07
CA GLU A 88 12.48 8.44 19.65
C GLU A 88 13.68 7.95 18.82
N PRO A 89 14.28 6.77 19.06
CA PRO A 89 15.32 6.25 18.18
C PRO A 89 14.89 6.12 16.72
N PHE A 90 13.64 5.68 16.47
CA PHE A 90 13.10 5.57 15.12
C PHE A 90 12.89 6.94 14.49
N VAL A 91 12.30 7.88 15.24
CA VAL A 91 12.07 9.25 14.76
C VAL A 91 13.38 9.94 14.41
N ARG A 92 14.42 9.73 15.23
CA ARG A 92 15.77 10.23 14.96
C ARG A 92 16.34 9.67 13.66
N ILE A 93 16.14 8.39 13.39
CA ILE A 93 16.54 7.77 12.12
C ILE A 93 15.78 8.36 10.94
N CYS A 94 14.47 8.61 11.06
CA CYS A 94 13.73 9.31 10.02
C CYS A 94 14.29 10.71 9.74
N ARG A 95 14.64 11.47 10.79
CA ARG A 95 15.28 12.79 10.65
C ARG A 95 16.67 12.70 10.00
N LYS A 96 17.49 11.71 10.39
CA LYS A 96 18.81 11.46 9.76
C LYS A 96 18.64 11.08 8.29
N ALA A 97 17.71 10.19 7.96
CA ALA A 97 17.41 9.80 6.59
C ALA A 97 16.96 10.99 5.73
N ARG A 98 16.13 11.88 6.30
CA ARG A 98 15.74 13.14 5.64
C ARG A 98 16.96 13.99 5.32
N GLN A 99 17.86 14.17 6.29
CA GLN A 99 19.09 14.93 6.10
C GLN A 99 19.98 14.32 5.01
N VAL A 100 20.25 13.01 5.08
CA VAL A 100 21.06 12.30 4.08
C VAL A 100 20.46 12.44 2.69
N THR A 101 19.14 12.33 2.57
CA THR A 101 18.45 12.48 1.28
C THR A 101 18.58 13.92 0.76
N SER A 102 18.48 14.93 1.63
CA SER A 102 18.72 16.33 1.28
C SER A 102 20.15 16.55 0.77
N ASP A 103 21.16 15.98 1.45
CA ASP A 103 22.56 16.08 1.04
C ASP A 103 22.79 15.39 -0.32
N LEU A 104 22.15 14.25 -0.58
CA LEU A 104 22.24 13.55 -1.87
C LEU A 104 21.60 14.35 -3.01
N ILE A 105 20.45 15.00 -2.76
CA ILE A 105 19.83 15.92 -3.74
C ILE A 105 20.78 17.09 -4.04
N ALA A 106 21.36 17.70 -3.01
CA ALA A 106 22.29 18.80 -3.19
C ALA A 106 23.57 18.37 -3.95
N LYS A 107 24.03 17.13 -3.78
CA LYS A 107 25.15 16.56 -4.53
C LYS A 107 24.78 16.35 -6.00
N SER A 108 23.60 15.80 -6.31
CA SER A 108 23.18 15.55 -7.70
C SER A 108 22.94 16.83 -8.50
N GLU A 109 22.42 17.87 -7.85
CA GLU A 109 22.24 19.19 -8.49
C GLU A 109 23.57 19.85 -8.87
N LYS A 110 24.64 19.59 -8.10
CA LYS A 110 25.99 20.11 -8.38
C LYS A 110 26.70 19.39 -9.53
N THR A 111 26.41 18.11 -9.74
CA THR A 111 27.06 17.29 -10.78
C THR A 111 26.36 17.39 -12.14
N ALA A 112 25.14 17.94 -12.19
CA ALA A 112 24.37 18.25 -13.41
C ALA A 112 24.29 17.12 -14.45
N ASP A 113 24.36 15.86 -14.01
CA ASP A 113 24.22 14.70 -14.89
C ASP A 113 22.74 14.48 -15.22
N GLU A 114 22.42 14.42 -16.51
CA GLU A 114 21.08 14.18 -17.01
C GLU A 114 20.59 12.77 -16.63
N ALA A 115 21.51 11.81 -16.46
CA ALA A 115 21.23 10.45 -15.98
C ALA A 115 20.71 10.42 -14.53
N ASP A 116 20.98 11.45 -13.73
CA ASP A 116 20.64 11.50 -12.31
C ASP A 116 19.30 12.20 -12.03
N ARG A 117 18.61 12.74 -13.04
CA ARG A 117 17.36 13.48 -12.87
C ARG A 117 16.22 12.63 -12.30
N ASP A 118 16.05 11.39 -12.78
CA ASP A 118 15.01 10.48 -12.26
C ASP A 118 15.27 10.14 -10.79
N VAL A 119 16.52 9.78 -10.47
CA VAL A 119 16.91 9.44 -9.10
C VAL A 119 16.76 10.64 -8.17
N THR A 120 17.16 11.84 -8.61
CA THR A 120 16.97 13.07 -7.83
C THR A 120 15.49 13.34 -7.58
N THR A 121 14.62 13.10 -8.55
CA THR A 121 13.17 13.24 -8.39
C THR A 121 12.63 12.27 -7.35
N ARG A 122 13.03 10.99 -7.40
CA ARG A 122 12.66 9.98 -6.39
C ARG A 122 13.18 10.36 -4.99
N LEU A 123 14.41 10.85 -4.89
CA LEU A 123 14.97 11.33 -3.62
C LEU A 123 14.14 12.48 -3.05
N ARG A 124 13.65 13.42 -3.88
CA ARG A 124 12.75 14.48 -3.41
C ARG A 124 11.45 13.92 -2.84
N THR A 125 10.86 12.92 -3.49
CA THR A 125 9.65 12.25 -2.98
C THR A 125 9.91 11.54 -1.64
N VAL A 126 11.03 10.83 -1.51
CA VAL A 126 11.46 10.18 -0.26
C VAL A 126 11.70 11.22 0.84
N HIS A 127 12.40 12.32 0.52
CA HIS A 127 12.64 13.42 1.44
C HIS A 127 11.32 14.01 1.95
N GLN A 128 10.35 14.23 1.06
CA GLN A 128 9.03 14.73 1.44
C GLN A 128 8.31 13.75 2.37
N LEU A 129 8.32 12.45 2.05
CA LEU A 129 7.71 11.42 2.93
C LEU A 129 8.34 11.44 4.33
N LEU A 130 9.67 11.46 4.41
CA LEU A 130 10.40 11.49 5.68
C LEU A 130 10.15 12.79 6.47
N ASN A 131 10.02 13.91 5.76
CA ASN A 131 9.64 15.18 6.36
C ASN A 131 8.24 15.11 6.97
N GLU A 132 7.24 14.64 6.22
CA GLU A 132 5.88 14.48 6.74
C GLU A 132 5.84 13.54 7.94
N LEU A 133 6.52 12.40 7.86
CA LEU A 133 6.56 11.43 8.96
C LEU A 133 7.21 12.02 10.23
N SER A 134 8.38 12.66 10.10
CA SER A 134 9.14 13.17 11.25
C SER A 134 8.50 14.40 11.91
N GLU A 135 7.75 15.21 11.17
CA GLU A 135 7.07 16.40 11.70
C GLU A 135 5.59 16.13 12.10
N SER A 136 5.07 14.94 11.79
CA SER A 136 3.67 14.57 12.05
C SER A 136 3.32 14.32 13.51
N GLU A 137 2.03 14.09 13.77
CA GLU A 137 1.54 13.53 15.02
C GLU A 137 2.07 12.10 15.28
N LEU A 138 2.51 11.37 14.24
CA LEU A 138 3.02 10.00 14.38
C LEU A 138 4.42 9.92 15.00
N SER A 139 5.16 11.03 14.99
CA SER A 139 6.52 11.06 15.54
C SER A 139 6.57 11.28 17.04
N ASP A 140 5.43 11.53 17.69
CA ASP A 140 5.36 11.85 19.11
C ASP A 140 4.27 10.99 19.77
N PRO A 141 4.63 10.07 20.66
CA PRO A 141 3.66 9.24 21.36
C PRO A 141 2.59 10.06 22.09
N ASN A 142 2.93 11.24 22.62
CA ASN A 142 1.95 12.11 23.28
C ASN A 142 0.95 12.72 22.31
N ARG A 143 1.34 12.96 21.05
CA ARG A 143 0.40 13.41 20.00
C ARG A 143 -0.47 12.25 19.52
N LEU A 144 0.10 11.04 19.41
CA LEU A 144 -0.66 9.82 19.09
C LEU A 144 -1.79 9.55 20.10
N ARG A 145 -1.55 9.76 21.40
CA ARG A 145 -2.57 9.64 22.47
C ARG A 145 -3.81 10.49 22.26
N HIS A 146 -3.69 11.57 21.49
CA HIS A 146 -4.76 12.54 21.27
C HIS A 146 -5.06 12.71 19.79
N LEU A 147 -4.68 11.74 18.96
CA LEU A 147 -4.84 11.82 17.51
C LEU A 147 -6.34 11.79 17.17
N ASP A 148 -6.77 12.76 16.37
CA ASP A 148 -8.09 12.78 15.75
C ASP A 148 -7.98 12.15 14.36
N GLY A 149 -8.68 11.04 14.12
CA GLY A 149 -8.54 10.25 12.90
C GLY A 149 -8.96 11.04 11.66
N LEU A 150 -10.04 11.83 11.77
CA LEU A 150 -10.54 12.66 10.66
C LEU A 150 -9.56 13.77 10.31
N ARG A 151 -9.06 14.50 11.32
CA ARG A 151 -8.06 15.56 11.15
C ARG A 151 -6.76 15.01 10.57
N PHE A 152 -6.32 13.84 11.04
CA PHE A 152 -5.14 13.19 10.50
C PHE A 152 -5.30 12.89 9.01
N LEU A 153 -6.41 12.26 8.59
CA LEU A 153 -6.63 11.88 7.19
C LEU A 153 -6.85 13.07 6.25
N THR A 154 -7.47 14.14 6.74
CA THR A 154 -7.63 15.39 5.98
C THR A 154 -6.31 16.15 5.82
N GLY A 155 -5.38 15.99 6.76
CA GLY A 155 -4.08 16.66 6.80
C GLY A 155 -2.91 15.73 6.48
N THR A 156 -2.24 15.24 7.52
CA THR A 156 -1.00 14.46 7.46
C THR A 156 -1.15 13.18 6.62
N GLY A 157 -2.21 12.39 6.85
CA GLY A 157 -2.47 11.16 6.12
C GLY A 157 -2.58 11.37 4.61
N LYS A 158 -3.23 12.46 4.18
CA LYS A 158 -3.29 12.85 2.77
C LYS A 158 -1.89 13.14 2.19
N ARG A 159 -1.06 13.90 2.91
CA ARG A 159 0.30 14.21 2.43
C ARG A 159 1.18 12.96 2.36
N LEU A 160 1.05 12.05 3.32
CA LEU A 160 1.74 10.76 3.32
C LEU A 160 1.33 9.90 2.13
N ILE A 161 0.02 9.72 1.88
CA ILE A 161 -0.42 8.88 0.76
C ILE A 161 0.01 9.46 -0.59
N THR A 162 -0.03 10.79 -0.75
CA THR A 162 0.42 11.46 -1.98
C THR A 162 1.91 11.24 -2.22
N ALA A 163 2.74 11.26 -1.18
CA ALA A 163 4.16 10.97 -1.30
C ALA A 163 4.39 9.49 -1.68
N ILE A 164 3.66 8.56 -1.05
CA ILE A 164 3.73 7.12 -1.37
C ILE A 164 3.29 6.86 -2.81
N SER A 165 2.15 7.41 -3.25
CA SER A 165 1.62 7.22 -4.60
C SER A 165 2.48 7.86 -5.69
N SER A 166 3.32 8.82 -5.31
CA SER A 166 4.32 9.43 -6.18
C SER A 166 5.65 8.64 -6.21
N GLY A 167 5.67 7.43 -5.62
CA GLY A 167 6.77 6.49 -5.73
C GLY A 167 7.83 6.60 -4.64
N ALA A 168 7.56 7.27 -3.50
CA ALA A 168 8.51 7.36 -2.40
C ALA A 168 8.99 5.98 -1.89
N LEU A 169 8.14 4.96 -1.97
CA LEU A 169 8.44 3.60 -1.54
C LEU A 169 8.65 2.63 -2.72
N GLY A 170 8.85 3.15 -3.93
CA GLY A 170 8.81 2.37 -5.16
C GLY A 170 7.38 2.05 -5.60
N ASP A 171 7.25 1.08 -6.50
CA ASP A 171 5.94 0.60 -6.94
C ASP A 171 5.36 -0.33 -5.86
N VAL A 172 4.50 0.24 -5.02
CA VAL A 172 3.75 -0.50 -3.99
C VAL A 172 2.32 -0.80 -4.44
N GLY A 173 2.03 -0.72 -5.75
CA GLY A 173 0.68 -0.88 -6.30
C GLY A 173 -0.29 0.25 -5.95
N LEU A 174 0.20 1.31 -5.29
CA LEU A 174 -0.55 2.55 -4.97
C LEU A 174 -0.14 3.71 -5.87
N GLY A 175 0.40 3.43 -7.07
CA GLY A 175 0.85 4.46 -8.01
C GLY A 175 -0.23 5.51 -8.33
N GLN A 176 0.13 6.60 -9.02
CA GLN A 176 -0.81 7.69 -9.30
C GLN A 176 -2.14 7.23 -9.96
N ASP A 177 -2.12 6.12 -10.71
CA ASP A 177 -3.29 5.52 -11.35
C ASP A 177 -4.24 4.78 -10.38
N ALA A 178 -3.78 4.45 -9.16
CA ALA A 178 -4.58 3.70 -8.20
C ALA A 178 -5.84 4.46 -7.74
N PHE A 179 -5.81 5.80 -7.78
CA PHE A 179 -6.96 6.63 -7.45
C PHE A 179 -7.82 6.99 -8.66
N SER A 180 -7.24 7.10 -9.86
CA SER A 180 -7.99 7.49 -11.06
C SER A 180 -9.04 6.45 -11.44
N GLN A 181 -8.72 5.16 -11.27
CA GLN A 181 -9.64 4.04 -11.55
C GLN A 181 -10.96 4.10 -10.78
N PHE A 182 -11.02 4.76 -9.61
CA PHE A 182 -12.27 4.86 -8.82
C PHE A 182 -13.38 5.62 -9.57
N GLY A 183 -13.02 6.55 -10.47
CA GLY A 183 -13.99 7.26 -11.30
C GLY A 183 -14.59 6.42 -12.42
N GLU A 184 -13.98 5.28 -12.74
CA GLU A 184 -14.41 4.39 -13.81
C GLU A 184 -15.21 3.18 -13.29
N VAL A 185 -15.32 3.03 -11.96
CA VAL A 185 -16.09 1.96 -11.33
C VAL A 185 -17.58 2.21 -11.52
N LYS A 186 -18.27 1.23 -12.10
CA LYS A 186 -19.74 1.23 -12.17
C LYS A 186 -20.29 0.49 -10.97
N VAL A 187 -21.27 1.09 -10.32
CA VAL A 187 -21.98 0.52 -9.18
C VAL A 187 -23.45 0.57 -9.50
N ASP A 188 -24.15 -0.55 -9.43
CA ASP A 188 -25.59 -0.65 -9.70
C ASP A 188 -26.29 -1.37 -8.55
N LEU A 189 -27.43 -0.82 -8.10
CA LEU A 189 -28.25 -1.45 -7.07
C LEU A 189 -29.06 -2.60 -7.69
N LEU A 190 -28.82 -3.83 -7.22
CA LEU A 190 -29.58 -5.01 -7.64
C LEU A 190 -30.81 -5.20 -6.73
N GLU A 191 -30.60 -5.20 -5.42
CA GLU A 191 -31.65 -5.40 -4.42
C GLU A 191 -31.39 -4.53 -3.18
N SER A 192 -32.44 -4.10 -2.47
CA SER A 192 -32.34 -3.34 -1.21
C SER A 192 -33.47 -3.67 -0.22
N PRO A 193 -33.53 -4.90 0.32
CA PRO A 193 -34.51 -5.26 1.35
C PRO A 193 -34.10 -4.71 2.72
N GLY A 194 -34.86 -3.74 3.25
CA GLY A 194 -34.66 -3.22 4.60
C GLY A 194 -33.25 -2.68 4.84
N ASP A 195 -32.54 -3.28 5.80
CA ASP A 195 -31.17 -2.93 6.21
C ASP A 195 -30.07 -3.69 5.44
N SER A 196 -30.42 -4.32 4.33
CA SER A 196 -29.49 -5.04 3.46
C SER A 196 -29.62 -4.54 2.03
N ALA A 197 -28.52 -4.60 1.28
CA ALA A 197 -28.50 -4.33 -0.15
C ALA A 197 -27.54 -5.26 -0.89
N VAL A 198 -27.81 -5.50 -2.17
CA VAL A 198 -26.90 -6.20 -3.08
C VAL A 198 -26.55 -5.23 -4.19
N LEU A 199 -25.26 -4.95 -4.34
CA LEU A 199 -24.72 -4.08 -5.37
C LEU A 199 -23.97 -4.92 -6.40
N THR A 200 -24.12 -4.58 -7.67
CA THR A 200 -23.19 -5.02 -8.72
C THR A 200 -22.11 -3.96 -8.86
N VAL A 201 -20.84 -4.35 -8.76
CA VAL A 201 -19.68 -3.48 -8.89
C VAL A 201 -18.83 -3.98 -10.06
N GLN A 202 -18.53 -3.10 -11.01
CA GLN A 202 -17.70 -3.38 -12.16
C GLN A 202 -16.49 -2.45 -12.17
N TRP A 203 -15.31 -3.04 -11.98
CA TRP A 203 -14.03 -2.35 -12.14
C TRP A 203 -13.62 -2.28 -13.62
N PRO A 204 -12.79 -1.31 -14.02
CA PRO A 204 -12.26 -1.22 -15.38
C PRO A 204 -11.56 -2.51 -15.80
N GLY A 205 -11.95 -3.08 -16.94
CA GLY A 205 -11.37 -4.32 -17.45
C GLY A 205 -11.73 -5.59 -16.68
N GLN A 206 -12.69 -5.54 -15.75
CA GLN A 206 -13.17 -6.70 -15.00
C GLN A 206 -14.65 -6.98 -15.26
N GLU A 207 -15.04 -8.25 -15.06
CA GLU A 207 -16.44 -8.66 -15.07
C GLU A 207 -17.19 -8.07 -13.86
N PRO A 208 -18.46 -7.68 -14.00
CA PRO A 208 -19.27 -7.23 -12.87
C PRO A 208 -19.38 -8.30 -11.78
N THR A 209 -19.19 -7.89 -10.53
CA THR A 209 -19.26 -8.78 -9.36
C THR A 209 -20.32 -8.29 -8.38
N GLN A 210 -20.99 -9.21 -7.70
CA GLN A 210 -22.04 -8.88 -6.74
C GLN A 210 -21.48 -8.85 -5.32
N HIS A 211 -21.81 -7.79 -4.59
CA HIS A 211 -21.37 -7.56 -3.22
C HIS A 211 -22.59 -7.25 -2.34
N LYS A 212 -22.66 -7.88 -1.17
CA LYS A 212 -23.69 -7.61 -0.18
C LYS A 212 -23.24 -6.49 0.76
N PHE A 213 -24.18 -5.63 1.10
CA PHE A 213 -24.02 -4.51 2.02
C PHE A 213 -25.06 -4.61 3.12
N ALA A 214 -24.66 -4.21 4.32
CA ALA A 214 -25.54 -4.11 5.49
C ALA A 214 -25.50 -2.69 6.04
N ARG A 215 -26.63 -2.22 6.57
CA ARG A 215 -26.72 -0.94 7.25
C ARG A 215 -26.36 -1.11 8.73
N VAL A 216 -25.33 -0.41 9.17
CA VAL A 216 -24.84 -0.38 10.56
C VAL A 216 -24.76 1.06 11.02
N GLU A 217 -25.53 1.43 12.05
CA GLU A 217 -25.59 2.81 12.58
C GLU A 217 -25.80 3.85 11.47
N ASP A 218 -26.78 3.61 10.59
CA ASP A 218 -27.11 4.45 9.42
C ASP A 218 -26.03 4.54 8.32
N HIS A 219 -24.99 3.70 8.37
CA HIS A 219 -23.94 3.62 7.35
C HIS A 219 -24.03 2.31 6.57
N TRP A 220 -23.93 2.38 5.25
CA TRP A 220 -23.85 1.19 4.39
C TRP A 220 -22.41 0.69 4.34
N ILE A 221 -22.16 -0.52 4.85
CA ILE A 221 -20.84 -1.15 4.78
C ILE A 221 -20.92 -2.52 4.12
N PRO A 222 -19.83 -3.05 3.55
CA PRO A 222 -19.80 -4.43 3.06
C PRO A 222 -20.22 -5.39 4.17
N GLN A 223 -21.13 -6.33 3.87
CA GLN A 223 -21.65 -7.27 4.86
C GLN A 223 -20.52 -8.10 5.48
N SER A 224 -19.51 -8.47 4.69
CA SER A 224 -18.32 -9.17 5.18
C SER A 224 -17.56 -8.38 6.23
N LEU A 225 -17.48 -7.04 6.09
CA LEU A 225 -16.86 -6.18 7.09
C LEU A 225 -17.72 -6.12 8.36
N ALA A 226 -19.03 -5.95 8.21
CA ALA A 226 -19.97 -5.92 9.32
C ALA A 226 -19.90 -7.19 10.19
N GLU A 227 -19.82 -8.35 9.54
CA GLU A 227 -19.75 -9.66 10.20
C GLU A 227 -18.37 -9.94 10.80
N ALA A 228 -17.30 -9.51 10.12
CA ALA A 228 -15.94 -9.73 10.58
C ALA A 228 -15.56 -8.80 11.75
N TRP A 229 -16.05 -7.55 11.77
CA TRP A 229 -15.59 -6.52 12.71
C TRP A 229 -15.56 -6.98 14.18
N PRO A 230 -16.64 -7.57 14.74
CA PRO A 230 -16.68 -7.94 16.16
C PRO A 230 -15.66 -9.01 16.57
N THR A 231 -15.10 -9.76 15.60
CA THR A 231 -14.14 -10.83 15.87
C THR A 231 -12.73 -10.53 15.35
N ALA A 232 -12.60 -9.78 14.26
CA ALA A 232 -11.33 -9.43 13.65
C ALA A 232 -10.71 -8.20 14.32
N PHE A 233 -11.50 -7.15 14.58
CA PHE A 233 -10.97 -5.91 15.17
C PHE A 233 -10.36 -6.13 16.56
N PRO A 234 -10.98 -6.88 17.49
CA PRO A 234 -10.35 -7.16 18.79
C PRO A 234 -9.01 -7.90 18.68
N LYS A 235 -8.87 -8.80 17.70
CA LYS A 235 -7.61 -9.52 17.44
C LYS A 235 -6.54 -8.58 16.90
N ILE A 236 -6.90 -7.68 15.97
CA ILE A 236 -5.99 -6.65 15.47
C ILE A 236 -5.52 -5.77 16.63
N ARG A 237 -6.46 -5.32 17.47
CA ARG A 237 -6.14 -4.54 18.67
C ARG A 237 -5.19 -5.30 19.60
N GLU A 238 -5.50 -6.54 19.94
CA GLU A 238 -4.63 -7.37 20.79
C GLU A 238 -3.22 -7.52 20.20
N GLN A 239 -3.11 -7.79 18.91
CA GLN A 239 -1.83 -7.93 18.21
C GLN A 239 -1.01 -6.64 18.21
N CYS A 240 -1.67 -5.49 17.99
CA CYS A 240 -1.05 -4.18 18.04
C CYS A 240 -0.51 -3.87 19.44
N LEU A 241 -1.31 -4.10 20.49
CA LEU A 241 -0.88 -3.83 21.86
C LEU A 241 0.20 -4.82 22.33
N ALA A 242 0.08 -6.11 21.99
CA ALA A 242 1.11 -7.10 22.29
C ALA A 242 2.46 -6.75 21.63
N TRP A 243 2.45 -6.17 20.43
CA TRP A 243 3.67 -5.69 19.79
C TRP A 243 4.29 -4.51 20.54
N VAL A 244 3.49 -3.52 20.98
CA VAL A 244 4.02 -2.41 21.79
C VAL A 244 4.56 -2.91 23.13
N ASP A 245 3.87 -3.86 23.76
CA ASP A 245 4.33 -4.49 24.99
C ASP A 245 5.67 -5.20 24.82
N GLU A 246 5.85 -5.95 23.73
CA GLU A 246 7.12 -6.60 23.39
C GLU A 246 8.22 -5.56 23.14
N LEU A 247 7.92 -4.52 22.36
CA LEU A 247 8.87 -3.43 22.09
C LEU A 247 9.36 -2.75 23.37
N ARG A 248 8.46 -2.52 24.31
CA ARG A 248 8.75 -1.87 25.60
C ARG A 248 9.49 -2.81 26.55
N SER A 249 9.09 -4.07 26.61
CA SER A 249 9.67 -5.07 27.52
C SER A 249 11.05 -5.56 27.04
N ASN A 250 11.26 -5.58 25.73
CA ASN A 250 12.48 -6.05 25.09
C ASN A 250 12.84 -5.14 23.89
N PRO A 251 13.38 -3.93 24.14
CA PRO A 251 13.66 -2.97 23.08
C PRO A 251 14.92 -3.30 22.26
N GLU A 252 15.80 -4.18 22.74
CA GLU A 252 17.09 -4.45 22.09
C GLU A 252 16.97 -4.96 20.64
N PRO A 253 16.09 -5.91 20.28
CA PRO A 253 15.90 -6.33 18.90
C PRO A 253 15.46 -5.18 17.98
N TRP A 254 14.65 -4.24 18.49
CA TRP A 254 14.25 -3.05 17.74
C TRP A 254 15.41 -2.07 17.58
N HIS A 255 16.13 -1.78 18.66
CA HIS A 255 17.31 -0.91 18.63
C HIS A 255 18.45 -1.46 17.78
N ALA A 256 18.65 -2.79 17.74
CA ALA A 256 19.62 -3.43 16.86
C ALA A 256 19.32 -3.14 15.39
N LYS A 257 18.07 -3.33 14.97
CA LYS A 257 17.61 -2.98 13.62
C LYS A 257 17.83 -1.50 13.32
N LEU A 258 17.42 -0.63 14.23
CA LEU A 258 17.62 0.80 14.08
C LEU A 258 19.11 1.18 13.91
N ARG A 259 20.02 0.53 14.65
CA ARG A 259 21.48 0.73 14.48
C ARG A 259 21.97 0.32 13.09
N GLU A 260 21.48 -0.78 12.52
CA GLU A 260 21.88 -1.21 11.17
C GLU A 260 21.45 -0.20 10.10
N VAL A 261 20.25 0.38 10.23
CA VAL A 261 19.80 1.49 9.37
C VAL A 261 20.67 2.72 9.58
N ASP A 262 20.98 3.05 10.83
CA ASP A 262 21.79 4.21 11.18
C ASP A 262 23.20 4.16 10.57
N LEU A 263 23.81 2.96 10.55
CA LEU A 263 25.08 2.67 9.89
C LEU A 263 24.98 2.84 8.37
N LEU A 264 23.92 2.32 7.74
CA LEU A 264 23.71 2.52 6.30
C LEU A 264 23.56 4.01 5.96
N LEU A 265 22.84 4.78 6.79
CA LEU A 265 22.70 6.22 6.61
C LEU A 265 24.04 6.96 6.75
N GLU A 266 24.93 6.50 7.63
CA GLU A 266 26.31 7.01 7.75
C GLU A 266 27.15 6.73 6.50
N GLU A 267 27.10 5.50 6.00
CA GLU A 267 27.77 5.10 4.76
C GLU A 267 27.28 5.97 3.59
N LEU A 268 25.96 6.19 3.48
CA LEU A 268 25.35 7.04 2.45
C LEU A 268 25.76 8.52 2.59
N ALA A 269 25.79 9.05 3.81
CA ALA A 269 26.20 10.43 4.07
C ALA A 269 27.66 10.68 3.61
N ALA A 270 28.54 9.70 3.84
CA ALA A 270 29.95 9.77 3.52
C ALA A 270 30.27 9.71 2.02
N THR A 271 29.33 9.26 1.19
CA THR A 271 29.53 9.18 -0.27
C THR A 271 29.80 10.53 -0.91
N LYS A 272 30.56 10.54 -2.00
CA LYS A 272 30.97 11.76 -2.72
C LYS A 272 30.12 12.02 -3.97
N SER A 273 29.40 11.01 -4.46
CA SER A 273 28.59 11.09 -5.67
C SER A 273 27.31 10.26 -5.56
N LEU A 274 26.34 10.53 -6.43
CA LEU A 274 25.10 9.77 -6.48
C LEU A 274 25.30 8.32 -6.95
N ALA A 275 26.28 8.08 -7.84
CA ALA A 275 26.65 6.74 -8.28
C ALA A 275 27.16 5.89 -7.11
N GLU A 276 28.05 6.45 -6.28
CA GLU A 276 28.55 5.79 -5.07
C GLU A 276 27.41 5.55 -4.07
N ALA A 277 26.54 6.54 -3.85
CA ALA A 277 25.36 6.41 -2.99
C ALA A 277 24.42 5.29 -3.43
N ARG A 278 24.21 5.13 -4.75
CA ARG A 278 23.37 4.05 -5.31
C ARG A 278 23.97 2.67 -5.01
N GLN A 279 25.27 2.51 -5.15
CA GLN A 279 25.96 1.25 -4.85
C GLN A 279 25.89 0.91 -3.36
N VAL A 280 26.17 1.89 -2.49
CA VAL A 280 26.03 1.74 -1.04
C VAL A 280 24.60 1.35 -0.65
N TRP A 281 23.59 2.03 -1.23
CA TRP A 281 22.18 1.70 -1.00
C TRP A 281 21.86 0.27 -1.42
N GLN A 282 22.28 -0.18 -2.61
CA GLN A 282 21.99 -1.54 -3.09
C GLN A 282 22.58 -2.62 -2.18
N ILE A 283 23.83 -2.45 -1.76
CA ILE A 283 24.52 -3.38 -0.86
C ILE A 283 23.85 -3.37 0.52
N GLY A 284 23.63 -2.18 1.09
CA GLY A 284 23.01 -2.01 2.39
C GLY A 284 21.57 -2.52 2.45
N ALA A 285 20.75 -2.20 1.45
CA ALA A 285 19.37 -2.67 1.36
C ALA A 285 19.29 -4.19 1.25
N SER A 286 20.22 -4.82 0.51
CA SER A 286 20.29 -6.29 0.42
C SER A 286 20.68 -6.92 1.76
N ARG A 287 21.65 -6.33 2.48
CA ARG A 287 22.03 -6.76 3.84
C ARG A 287 20.85 -6.69 4.79
N LEU A 288 20.17 -5.54 4.84
CA LEU A 288 18.98 -5.35 5.67
C LEU A 288 17.85 -6.32 5.28
N ALA A 289 17.68 -6.60 3.98
CA ALA A 289 16.66 -7.53 3.53
C ALA A 289 16.92 -8.98 4.02
N VAL A 290 18.17 -9.43 4.00
CA VAL A 290 18.58 -10.74 4.53
C VAL A 290 18.38 -10.78 6.04
N GLU A 291 18.91 -9.79 6.77
CA GLU A 291 18.91 -9.78 8.24
C GLU A 291 17.49 -9.66 8.81
N TRP A 292 16.62 -8.88 8.18
CA TRP A 292 15.29 -8.59 8.73
C TRP A 292 14.21 -9.52 8.23
N PHE A 293 14.35 -10.03 7.01
CA PHE A 293 13.30 -10.80 6.33
C PHE A 293 13.75 -12.20 5.93
N GLY A 294 15.00 -12.58 6.19
CA GLY A 294 15.53 -13.88 5.76
C GLY A 294 15.50 -14.04 4.23
N ALA A 295 15.48 -12.93 3.49
CA ALA A 295 15.45 -12.95 2.04
C ALA A 295 16.77 -13.54 1.52
N ILE A 296 16.70 -14.41 0.50
CA ILE A 296 17.89 -14.86 -0.21
C ILE A 296 18.26 -13.73 -1.19
N PRO A 297 19.53 -13.26 -1.21
CA PRO A 297 19.95 -12.24 -2.16
C PRO A 297 19.61 -12.70 -3.58
N VAL A 298 18.87 -11.89 -4.32
CA VAL A 298 18.78 -12.09 -5.77
C VAL A 298 20.16 -11.72 -6.31
N GLU A 299 20.96 -12.72 -6.68
CA GLU A 299 22.18 -12.48 -7.44
C GLU A 299 21.79 -11.66 -8.67
N SER A 300 22.23 -10.40 -8.71
CA SER A 300 22.18 -9.64 -9.95
C SER A 300 22.93 -10.48 -10.99
N PRO A 301 22.40 -10.64 -12.22
CA PRO A 301 23.12 -11.32 -13.26
C PRO A 301 24.40 -10.52 -13.50
N MET A 302 25.52 -11.04 -13.00
CA MET A 302 26.83 -10.58 -13.41
C MET A 302 26.81 -10.60 -14.93
N SER A 303 27.19 -9.47 -15.52
CA SER A 303 27.45 -9.34 -16.94
C SER A 303 28.15 -10.61 -17.43
N GLN A 304 27.42 -11.46 -18.14
CA GLN A 304 28.05 -12.47 -18.96
C GLN A 304 28.85 -11.69 -20.01
N GLU A 305 30.14 -11.50 -19.74
CA GLU A 305 31.12 -11.33 -20.80
C GLU A 305 30.93 -12.51 -21.75
N SER A 306 30.27 -12.24 -22.87
CA SER A 306 30.23 -13.17 -24.00
C SER A 306 31.67 -13.50 -24.38
N PRO A 307 32.12 -14.77 -24.31
CA PRO A 307 33.42 -15.11 -24.84
C PRO A 307 33.36 -14.93 -26.36
N ILE A 308 34.10 -13.93 -26.85
CA ILE A 308 34.51 -13.82 -28.24
C ILE A 308 35.37 -15.04 -28.54
N ASN A 309 34.78 -16.07 -29.16
CA ASN A 309 35.35 -16.83 -30.27
C ASN A 309 34.55 -18.11 -30.50
N SER A 310 33.78 -18.16 -31.57
CA SER A 310 33.61 -19.38 -32.37
C SER A 310 33.26 -19.02 -33.82
N PRO A 311 33.83 -19.72 -34.82
CA PRO A 311 33.74 -19.34 -36.23
C PRO A 311 32.36 -19.64 -36.83
N PRO A 312 31.98 -19.01 -37.95
CA PRO A 312 30.64 -19.15 -38.51
C PRO A 312 30.42 -20.56 -39.09
N PRO A 313 29.28 -21.21 -38.82
CA PRO A 313 28.94 -22.46 -39.48
C PRO A 313 28.50 -22.21 -40.93
N ALA A 314 29.02 -23.05 -41.82
CA ALA A 314 28.75 -23.06 -43.25
C ALA A 314 27.26 -23.35 -43.57
N LYS A 315 26.76 -22.72 -44.64
CA LYS A 315 25.44 -23.00 -45.23
C LYS A 315 25.31 -24.47 -45.63
N PRO A 316 24.10 -25.04 -45.52
CA PRO A 316 23.64 -25.89 -46.61
C PRO A 316 22.19 -25.63 -47.06
N ALA A 317 22.07 -25.62 -48.40
CA ALA A 317 21.02 -26.14 -49.28
C ALA A 317 19.51 -25.87 -49.04
N ARG A 318 18.91 -25.30 -50.09
CA ARG A 318 17.49 -25.17 -50.44
C ARG A 318 16.87 -26.53 -50.85
N VAL A 319 15.52 -26.61 -50.86
CA VAL A 319 14.58 -27.58 -51.51
C VAL A 319 13.76 -28.38 -50.47
N LYS A 320 12.43 -28.59 -50.48
CA LYS A 320 11.26 -28.20 -51.32
C LYS A 320 9.99 -28.34 -50.44
N LYS A 321 8.92 -27.62 -50.78
CA LYS A 321 7.55 -27.69 -50.23
C LYS A 321 6.78 -28.87 -50.86
N PRO A 322 5.76 -29.43 -50.19
CA PRO A 322 4.58 -29.92 -50.89
C PRO A 322 3.27 -29.28 -50.40
N ASP A 323 2.37 -29.08 -51.37
CA ASP A 323 1.00 -28.60 -51.26
C ASP A 323 0.01 -29.72 -50.91
N THR A 324 -1.01 -29.44 -50.10
CA THR A 324 -2.38 -30.05 -50.15
C THR A 324 -3.27 -29.21 -49.21
N GLU A 325 -4.09 -28.29 -49.69
CA GLU A 325 -5.44 -28.44 -50.31
C GLU A 325 -6.58 -28.52 -49.27
N VAL A 326 -7.55 -27.64 -49.51
CA VAL A 326 -8.75 -27.27 -48.76
C VAL A 326 -9.86 -28.28 -49.01
N LEU A 327 -10.72 -28.58 -48.01
CA LEU A 327 -12.15 -28.89 -48.22
C LEU A 327 -12.96 -28.89 -46.91
N LEU A 328 -13.96 -28.01 -46.87
CA LEU A 328 -15.09 -27.99 -45.93
C LEU A 328 -16.00 -29.23 -46.11
N PRO A 329 -16.87 -29.50 -45.13
CA PRO A 329 -18.19 -29.99 -45.48
C PRO A 329 -19.34 -29.17 -44.86
N ASP A 330 -20.33 -28.95 -45.72
CA ASP A 330 -21.66 -28.40 -45.47
C ASP A 330 -22.51 -29.25 -44.50
N GLU A 331 -23.48 -28.57 -43.88
CA GLU A 331 -24.65 -29.14 -43.22
C GLU A 331 -25.45 -30.09 -44.13
N PRO A 332 -26.26 -30.99 -43.54
CA PRO A 332 -27.49 -31.45 -44.17
C PRO A 332 -28.73 -30.99 -43.41
N GLN A 333 -29.66 -30.39 -44.16
CA GLN A 333 -31.07 -30.28 -43.81
C GLN A 333 -31.73 -31.65 -43.67
N LYS A 334 -32.57 -31.81 -42.65
CA LYS A 334 -33.88 -32.47 -42.76
C LYS A 334 -34.84 -31.99 -41.68
#